data_AF-A0A2U1R3C9-F1
#
_entry.id   AF-A0A2U1R3C9-F1
#
_cell.length_a   1.000
_cell.length_b   1.000
_cell.length_c   1.000
_cell.angle_alpha   90.00
_cell.angle_beta   90.00
_cell.angle_gamma   90.00
#
_symmetry.space_group_name_H-M   'P 1'
#
loop_
_entity.id
_entity.type
_entity.pdbx_description
1 polymer ?
#
loop_
_entity_poly.entity_id
_entity_poly.type
_entity_poly.pdbx_seq_one_letter_code
_entity_poly.pdbx_strand_id
1 'polypeptide(L)'
;MGLFNFFNGKQNSNGNRVDNRQDNFAIPPVDIPENIFLEKEKSTTDVTQIERPVSQSENGISVLFAFIEKNYEGKGYDDALINPDNIHLQQNVEALKNDLERTIRKIKTFYEDFIREINFHIETRSRSGMVDTVEELTVKKDTAEEHINQILTIENEAKENKGIGYGIILSYKRGFNNGLAAISHHSIMKKNF
;
A
#
# COMPACT_ATOMS: atom_id res chain seq x y z
N MET A 1 -19.29 -64.57 -24.08
CA MET A 1 -20.16 -65.53 -23.36
C MET A 1 -20.57 -64.88 -22.05
N GLY A 2 -21.87 -64.76 -21.78
CA GLY A 2 -22.41 -64.10 -20.56
C GLY A 2 -22.96 -62.72 -20.88
N LEU A 3 -24.27 -62.56 -21.11
CA LEU A 3 -25.31 -62.40 -20.08
C LEU A 3 -25.08 -61.11 -19.28
N PHE A 4 -25.92 -60.09 -19.45
CA PHE A 4 -26.64 -59.36 -18.39
C PHE A 4 -27.40 -58.17 -19.01
N ASN A 5 -28.58 -57.94 -18.45
CA ASN A 5 -29.74 -57.31 -19.05
C ASN A 5 -30.16 -56.11 -18.17
N PHE A 6 -30.79 -55.10 -18.78
CA PHE A 6 -31.66 -54.04 -18.20
C PHE A 6 -31.06 -52.84 -17.40
N PHE A 7 -31.34 -51.62 -17.90
CA PHE A 7 -31.27 -50.32 -17.21
C PHE A 7 -32.63 -49.98 -16.58
N ASN A 8 -32.64 -49.66 -15.27
CA ASN A 8 -33.79 -49.22 -14.48
C ASN A 8 -34.23 -47.77 -14.86
N GLY A 9 -35.51 -47.56 -15.19
CA GLY A 9 -36.13 -46.27 -15.52
C GLY A 9 -37.25 -45.91 -14.55
N LYS A 10 -37.07 -44.79 -13.85
CA LYS A 10 -38.03 -43.86 -13.23
C LYS A 10 -39.39 -44.39 -12.73
N GLN A 11 -39.34 -44.99 -11.54
CA GLN A 11 -40.24 -44.72 -10.42
C GLN A 11 -39.58 -45.45 -9.23
N ASN A 12 -39.64 -44.92 -8.01
CA ASN A 12 -40.01 -45.86 -6.96
C ASN A 12 -41.47 -46.17 -7.33
N SER A 13 -41.77 -47.24 -8.05
CA SER A 13 -41.13 -48.56 -8.07
C SER A 13 -40.68 -49.02 -9.47
N ASN A 14 -39.49 -49.63 -9.55
CA ASN A 14 -39.05 -50.60 -10.57
C ASN A 14 -39.40 -50.35 -12.06
N GLY A 15 -38.38 -50.07 -12.88
CA GLY A 15 -38.19 -50.80 -14.14
C GLY A 15 -38.47 -50.09 -15.48
N ASN A 16 -37.40 -50.06 -16.29
CA ASN A 16 -37.34 -50.09 -17.77
C ASN A 16 -37.59 -48.84 -18.64
N ARG A 17 -36.46 -48.39 -19.21
CA ARG A 17 -36.29 -47.72 -20.52
C ARG A 17 -36.74 -48.63 -21.66
N VAL A 18 -36.97 -48.02 -22.84
CA VAL A 18 -36.46 -48.33 -24.20
C VAL A 18 -37.22 -47.36 -25.11
N ASP A 19 -36.66 -46.28 -25.66
CA ASP A 19 -35.61 -46.10 -26.67
C ASP A 19 -35.88 -46.66 -28.07
N ASN A 20 -35.83 -45.74 -29.03
CA ASN A 20 -35.60 -45.89 -30.46
C ASN A 20 -36.62 -46.66 -31.33
N ARG A 21 -37.19 -45.93 -32.30
CA ARG A 21 -36.88 -46.15 -33.72
C ARG A 21 -37.24 -44.91 -34.56
N GLN A 22 -36.33 -44.65 -35.49
CA GLN A 22 -36.27 -43.53 -36.41
C GLN A 22 -37.47 -43.51 -37.37
N ASP A 23 -37.99 -42.32 -37.62
CA ASP A 23 -38.59 -42.00 -38.91
C ASP A 23 -38.13 -40.61 -39.37
N ASN A 24 -37.83 -40.55 -40.67
CA ASN A 24 -37.18 -39.46 -41.38
C ASN A 24 -37.94 -38.14 -41.31
N PHE A 25 -37.27 -37.07 -40.86
CA PHE A 25 -37.52 -35.73 -41.37
C PHE A 25 -36.20 -35.03 -41.62
N ALA A 26 -35.90 -34.80 -42.90
CA ALA A 26 -34.85 -33.89 -43.33
C ALA A 26 -35.17 -32.48 -42.81
N ILE A 27 -34.31 -31.94 -41.97
CA ILE A 27 -34.30 -30.53 -41.59
C ILE A 27 -32.95 -29.98 -42.07
N PRO A 28 -32.92 -28.98 -42.98
CA PRO A 28 -31.67 -28.37 -43.40
C PRO A 28 -30.96 -27.76 -42.18
N PRO A 29 -29.62 -27.67 -42.17
CA PRO A 29 -28.91 -27.03 -41.08
C PRO A 29 -29.40 -25.59 -40.97
N VAL A 30 -30.00 -25.25 -39.82
CA VAL A 30 -30.36 -23.88 -39.49
C VAL A 30 -29.04 -23.18 -39.16
N ASP A 31 -28.59 -22.31 -40.06
CA ASP A 31 -27.49 -21.40 -39.78
C ASP A 31 -27.96 -20.39 -38.72
N ILE A 32 -27.45 -20.58 -37.49
CA ILE A 32 -27.68 -19.66 -36.38
C ILE A 32 -26.75 -18.45 -36.62
N PRO A 33 -27.28 -17.24 -36.85
CA PRO A 33 -26.43 -16.07 -37.05
C PRO A 33 -25.64 -15.76 -35.78
N GLU A 34 -24.34 -15.52 -35.94
CA GLU A 34 -23.34 -15.31 -34.87
C GLU A 34 -23.73 -14.18 -33.88
N ASN A 35 -24.62 -13.30 -34.31
CA ASN A 35 -25.17 -12.15 -33.59
C ASN A 35 -25.98 -12.54 -32.33
N ILE A 36 -26.40 -13.80 -32.19
CA ILE A 36 -27.11 -14.30 -31.00
C ILE A 36 -26.16 -14.56 -29.82
N PHE A 37 -24.85 -14.76 -30.09
CA PHE A 37 -23.83 -15.04 -29.07
C PHE A 37 -23.13 -13.78 -28.52
N LEU A 38 -23.54 -12.59 -28.97
CA LEU A 38 -22.98 -11.34 -28.46
C LEU A 38 -23.77 -10.87 -27.24
N GLU A 39 -23.33 -11.30 -26.06
CA GLU A 39 -23.62 -10.57 -24.83
C GLU A 39 -22.93 -9.20 -24.95
N LYS A 40 -23.73 -8.14 -25.15
CA LYS A 40 -23.24 -6.76 -25.17
C LYS A 40 -22.76 -6.39 -23.77
N GLU A 41 -21.51 -6.68 -23.48
CA GLU A 41 -20.78 -5.94 -22.46
C GLU A 41 -20.73 -4.47 -22.89
N LYS A 42 -21.24 -3.60 -22.02
CA LYS A 42 -21.04 -2.16 -22.17
C LYS A 42 -19.54 -1.91 -22.02
N SER A 43 -18.88 -1.68 -23.14
CA SER A 43 -17.54 -1.14 -23.20
C SER A 43 -17.51 0.26 -22.58
N THR A 44 -17.02 0.34 -21.34
CA THR A 44 -16.30 1.52 -20.87
C THR A 44 -14.81 1.22 -21.01
N THR A 45 -14.28 1.70 -22.12
CA THR A 45 -12.97 2.31 -22.32
C THR A 45 -11.76 1.62 -21.69
N ASP A 46 -10.89 1.15 -22.58
CA ASP A 46 -9.47 0.91 -22.38
C ASP A 46 -8.82 1.87 -21.38
N VAL A 47 -8.47 1.34 -20.21
CA VAL A 47 -7.21 1.67 -19.54
C VAL A 47 -6.65 0.34 -19.05
N THR A 48 -5.68 -0.15 -19.81
CA THR A 48 -4.51 -0.91 -19.38
C THR A 48 -4.66 -1.59 -18.01
N GLN A 49 -4.86 -2.91 -18.02
CA GLN A 49 -4.46 -3.75 -16.90
C GLN A 49 -2.93 -3.64 -16.76
N ILE A 50 -2.50 -2.55 -16.14
CA ILE A 50 -1.25 -2.52 -15.41
C ILE A 50 -1.53 -3.43 -14.23
N GLU A 51 -0.90 -4.61 -14.23
CA GLU A 51 -0.54 -5.28 -12.99
C GLU A 51 0.03 -4.21 -12.08
N ARG A 52 -0.80 -3.66 -11.18
CA ARG A 52 -0.28 -2.79 -10.15
C ARG A 52 0.58 -3.72 -9.30
N PRO A 53 1.91 -3.56 -9.24
CA PRO A 53 2.61 -4.10 -8.10
C PRO A 53 1.87 -3.51 -6.90
N VAL A 54 1.45 -4.36 -5.97
CA VAL A 54 0.97 -3.92 -4.65
C VAL A 54 1.86 -2.75 -4.24
N SER A 55 1.25 -1.59 -4.00
CA SER A 55 1.91 -0.31 -3.77
C SER A 55 2.82 -0.40 -2.53
N GLN A 56 3.98 -1.04 -2.66
CA GLN A 56 5.07 -1.01 -1.67
C GLN A 56 5.49 0.45 -1.40
N SER A 57 5.13 1.38 -2.30
CA SER A 57 5.33 2.82 -2.14
C SER A 57 4.48 3.46 -1.03
N GLU A 58 3.34 2.90 -0.65
CA GLU A 58 2.42 3.56 0.30
C GLU A 58 2.77 3.32 1.77
N ASN A 59 3.59 2.31 2.07
CA ASN A 59 3.97 1.97 3.45
C ASN A 59 5.48 1.71 3.65
N GLY A 60 6.29 1.87 2.60
CA GLY A 60 7.75 1.68 2.67
C GLY A 60 8.51 2.88 3.24
N ILE A 61 9.84 2.77 3.20
CA ILE A 61 10.78 3.80 3.71
C ILE A 61 10.63 5.14 2.99
N SER A 62 10.12 5.14 1.75
CA SER A 62 9.78 6.35 0.99
C SER A 62 8.83 7.29 1.72
N VAL A 63 7.92 6.76 2.53
CA VAL A 63 6.97 7.55 3.33
C VAL A 63 7.71 8.35 4.40
N LEU A 64 8.75 7.77 5.01
CA LEU A 64 9.58 8.47 6.00
C LEU A 64 10.33 9.62 5.34
N PHE A 65 10.96 9.37 4.20
CA PHE A 65 11.69 10.41 3.47
C PHE A 65 10.77 11.54 3.00
N ALA A 66 9.60 11.21 2.44
CA ALA A 66 8.61 12.21 2.05
C ALA A 66 8.13 13.06 3.23
N PHE A 67 8.02 12.46 4.42
CA PHE A 67 7.68 13.20 5.65
C PHE A 67 8.82 14.14 6.08
N ILE A 68 10.07 13.68 6.03
CA ILE A 68 11.27 14.44 6.42
C ILE A 68 11.58 15.59 5.46
N GLU A 69 11.36 15.39 4.16
CA GLU A 69 11.61 16.39 3.12
C GLU A 69 10.59 17.52 3.11
N LYS A 70 9.46 17.35 3.80
CA LYS A 70 8.42 18.38 3.87
C LYS A 70 8.95 19.62 4.59
N ASN A 71 8.75 20.78 3.96
CA ASN A 71 9.11 22.06 4.55
C ASN A 71 8.02 22.56 5.52
N TYR A 72 8.39 22.79 6.78
CA TYR A 72 7.49 23.32 7.81
C TYR A 72 7.74 24.80 8.14
N GLU A 73 8.59 25.49 7.39
CA GLU A 73 8.89 26.90 7.58
C GLU A 73 7.64 27.79 7.40
N GLY A 74 6.85 27.55 6.36
CA GLY A 74 5.61 28.31 6.13
C GLY A 74 4.63 28.17 7.29
N LYS A 75 4.41 26.94 7.77
CA LYS A 75 3.55 26.67 8.93
C LYS A 75 4.07 27.41 10.18
N GLY A 76 5.37 27.34 10.45
CA GLY A 76 5.97 28.03 11.59
C GLY A 76 5.80 29.54 11.51
N TYR A 77 5.97 30.12 10.32
CA TYR A 77 5.76 31.54 10.09
C TYR A 77 4.32 31.97 10.38
N ASP A 78 3.35 31.25 9.83
CA ASP A 78 1.92 31.53 10.03
C ASP A 78 1.51 31.37 11.50
N ASP A 79 1.99 30.30 12.16
CA ASP A 79 1.72 30.05 13.57
C ASP A 79 2.24 31.20 14.46
N ALA A 80 3.42 31.76 14.16
CA ALA A 80 3.95 32.92 14.87
C ALA A 80 3.12 34.19 14.67
N LEU A 81 2.54 34.40 13.48
CA LEU A 81 1.66 35.54 13.21
C LEU A 81 0.34 35.45 13.98
N ILE A 82 -0.15 34.23 14.23
CA ILE A 82 -1.39 33.98 14.98
C ILE A 82 -1.12 34.03 16.48
N ASN A 83 -0.07 33.33 16.95
CA ASN A 83 0.27 33.25 18.36
C ASN A 83 1.80 33.32 18.60
N PRO A 84 2.33 34.51 18.90
CA PRO A 84 3.78 34.75 18.99
C PRO A 84 4.37 34.44 20.38
N ASP A 85 4.06 33.27 20.95
CA ASP A 85 4.52 32.90 22.29
C ASP A 85 5.35 31.59 22.28
N ASN A 86 6.16 31.44 23.33
CA ASN A 86 7.07 30.30 23.44
C ASN A 86 6.34 28.99 23.76
N ILE A 87 5.17 29.04 24.40
CA ILE A 87 4.43 27.83 24.79
C ILE A 87 3.83 27.20 23.54
N HIS A 88 3.19 27.97 22.66
CA HIS A 88 2.68 27.44 21.40
C HIS A 88 3.79 26.92 20.48
N LEU A 89 4.96 27.57 20.45
CA LEU A 89 6.14 27.05 19.75
C LEU A 89 6.52 25.65 20.27
N GLN A 90 6.64 25.48 21.59
CA GLN A 90 7.04 24.22 22.20
C GLN A 90 6.01 23.11 21.93
N GLN A 91 4.72 23.40 22.08
CA GLN A 91 3.64 22.45 21.82
C GLN A 91 3.65 21.95 20.37
N ASN A 92 3.84 22.85 19.40
CA ASN A 92 3.90 22.45 17.99
C ASN A 92 5.18 21.67 17.65
N VAL A 93 6.32 22.01 18.28
CA VAL A 93 7.54 21.20 18.16
C VAL A 93 7.35 19.80 18.71
N GLU A 94 6.68 19.66 19.85
CA GLU A 94 6.34 18.36 20.43
C GLU A 94 5.38 17.56 19.55
N ALA A 95 4.36 18.22 18.98
CA ALA A 95 3.45 17.60 18.02
C ALA A 95 4.21 17.04 16.81
N LEU A 96 5.15 17.81 16.23
CA LEU A 96 5.99 17.34 15.12
C LEU A 96 6.88 16.15 15.50
N LYS A 97 7.43 16.13 16.73
CA LYS A 97 8.18 14.98 17.25
C LYS A 97 7.31 13.73 17.32
N ASN A 98 6.10 13.86 17.86
CA ASN A 98 5.15 12.75 17.99
C ASN A 98 4.69 12.23 16.61
N ASP A 99 4.50 13.11 15.63
CA ASP A 99 4.16 12.72 14.26
C ASP A 99 5.30 11.97 13.56
N LEU A 100 6.55 12.41 13.78
CA LEU A 100 7.73 11.69 13.30
C LEU A 100 7.82 10.30 13.92
N GLU A 101 7.68 10.19 15.25
CA GLU A 101 7.72 8.91 15.96
C GLU A 101 6.61 7.96 15.48
N ARG A 102 5.38 8.47 15.31
CA ARG A 102 4.26 7.71 14.78
C ARG A 102 4.54 7.15 13.38
N THR A 103 5.14 7.98 12.52
CA THR A 103 5.49 7.61 11.15
C THR A 103 6.56 6.53 11.15
N ILE A 104 7.63 6.69 11.94
CA ILE A 104 8.70 5.70 12.12
C ILE A 104 8.12 4.37 12.61
N ARG A 105 7.28 4.40 13.65
CA ARG A 105 6.65 3.18 14.21
C ARG A 105 5.81 2.46 13.15
N LYS A 106 5.01 3.18 12.36
CA LYS A 106 4.18 2.58 11.30
C LYS A 106 5.05 1.81 10.29
N ILE A 107 6.15 2.42 9.84
CA ILE A 107 7.03 1.82 8.82
C ILE A 107 7.82 0.65 9.41
N LYS A 108 8.27 0.77 10.66
CA LYS A 108 8.93 -0.34 11.37
C LYS A 108 8.02 -1.57 11.47
N THR A 109 6.78 -1.40 11.90
CA THR A 109 5.80 -2.49 11.96
C THR A 109 5.58 -3.12 10.59
N PHE A 110 5.47 -2.31 9.53
CA PHE A 110 5.35 -2.82 8.16
C PHE A 110 6.51 -3.73 7.76
N TYR A 111 7.77 -3.34 7.98
CA TYR A 111 8.91 -4.17 7.64
C TYR A 111 9.08 -5.38 8.57
N GLU A 112 8.74 -5.28 9.85
CA GLU A 112 8.75 -6.41 10.78
C GLU A 112 7.76 -7.50 10.33
N ASP A 113 6.55 -7.11 9.93
CA ASP A 113 5.54 -8.03 9.42
C ASP A 113 5.97 -8.63 8.06
N PHE A 114 6.53 -7.81 7.17
CA PHE A 114 7.07 -8.25 5.88
C PHE A 114 8.19 -9.27 6.03
N ILE A 115 9.14 -9.04 6.94
CA ILE A 115 10.24 -9.98 7.22
C ILE A 115 9.70 -11.28 7.78
N ARG A 116 8.68 -11.24 8.66
CA ARG A 116 8.05 -12.44 9.20
C ARG A 116 7.41 -13.29 8.08
N GLU A 117 6.70 -12.66 7.17
CA GLU A 117 6.09 -13.31 6.01
C GLU A 117 7.15 -13.90 5.06
N ILE A 118 8.20 -13.13 4.74
CA ILE A 118 9.30 -13.61 3.90
C ILE A 118 9.99 -14.82 4.52
N ASN A 119 10.28 -14.80 5.82
CA ASN A 119 10.93 -15.95 6.48
C ASN A 119 10.08 -17.22 6.36
N PHE A 120 8.75 -17.11 6.53
CA PHE A 120 7.84 -18.24 6.31
C PHE A 120 7.89 -18.75 4.86
N HIS A 121 7.96 -17.85 3.88
CA HIS A 121 8.10 -18.23 2.47
C HIS A 121 9.45 -18.89 2.20
N ILE A 122 10.56 -18.34 2.66
CA ILE A 122 11.90 -18.96 2.54
C ILE A 122 11.87 -20.40 3.05
N GLU A 123 11.33 -20.62 4.25
CA GLU A 123 11.31 -21.94 4.88
C GLU A 123 10.47 -22.96 4.07
N THR A 124 9.29 -22.55 3.62
CA THR A 124 8.37 -23.43 2.88
C THR A 124 8.89 -23.75 1.48
N ARG A 125 9.48 -22.78 0.77
CA ARG A 125 10.01 -22.97 -0.59
C ARG A 125 11.33 -23.75 -0.56
N SER A 126 12.15 -23.56 0.47
CA SER A 126 13.35 -24.36 0.71
C SER A 126 13.01 -25.85 0.89
N ARG A 127 11.98 -26.16 1.69
CA ARG A 127 11.47 -27.54 1.86
C ARG A 127 10.97 -28.17 0.55
N SER A 128 10.46 -27.37 -0.38
CA SER A 128 10.03 -27.81 -1.71
C SER A 128 11.15 -27.89 -2.75
N GLY A 129 12.40 -27.51 -2.39
CA GLY A 129 13.54 -27.53 -3.29
C GLY A 129 13.59 -26.38 -4.30
N MET A 130 12.84 -25.30 -4.07
CA MET A 130 12.79 -24.13 -4.96
C MET A 130 13.97 -23.17 -4.69
N VAL A 131 15.18 -23.57 -5.08
CA VAL A 131 16.44 -22.87 -4.76
C VAL A 131 16.43 -21.41 -5.26
N ASP A 132 16.12 -21.18 -6.53
CA ASP A 132 16.15 -19.83 -7.13
C ASP A 132 15.19 -18.86 -6.42
N THR A 133 14.00 -19.34 -6.05
CA THR A 133 13.00 -18.53 -5.31
C THR A 133 13.46 -18.24 -3.89
N VAL A 134 14.13 -19.18 -3.24
CA VAL A 134 14.70 -18.97 -1.89
C VAL A 134 15.78 -17.89 -1.94
N GLU A 135 16.65 -17.93 -2.96
CA GLU A 135 17.68 -16.91 -3.15
C GLU A 135 17.06 -15.53 -3.38
N GLU A 136 16.06 -15.42 -4.26
CA GLU A 136 15.34 -14.17 -4.50
C GLU A 136 14.69 -13.61 -3.22
N LEU A 137 14.02 -14.46 -2.44
CA LEU A 137 13.40 -14.07 -1.18
C LEU A 137 14.43 -13.66 -0.13
N THR A 138 15.62 -14.27 -0.13
CA THR A 138 16.71 -13.91 0.77
C THR A 138 17.23 -12.50 0.46
N VAL A 139 17.44 -12.17 -0.81
CA VAL A 139 17.84 -10.82 -1.22
C VAL A 139 16.79 -9.77 -0.81
N LYS A 140 15.50 -10.10 -0.96
CA LYS A 140 14.39 -9.23 -0.52
C LYS A 140 14.37 -9.03 0.99
N LYS A 141 14.67 -10.08 1.77
CA LYS A 141 14.81 -10.00 3.22
C LYS A 141 15.96 -9.07 3.60
N ASP A 142 17.14 -9.27 3.01
CA ASP A 142 18.34 -8.49 3.32
C ASP A 142 18.11 -7.00 3.04
N THR A 143 17.42 -6.70 1.93
CA THR A 143 17.01 -5.32 1.59
C THR A 143 16.06 -4.72 2.64
N ALA A 144 15.10 -5.49 3.14
CA ALA A 144 14.18 -5.02 4.19
C ALA A 144 14.89 -4.80 5.54
N GLU A 145 15.84 -5.67 5.88
CA GLU A 145 16.67 -5.51 7.09
C GLU A 145 17.54 -4.25 7.01
N GLU A 146 18.12 -3.98 5.84
CA GLU A 146 18.87 -2.74 5.59
C GLU A 146 17.98 -1.49 5.75
N HIS A 147 16.76 -1.51 5.21
CA HIS A 147 15.81 -0.41 5.43
C HIS A 147 15.46 -0.21 6.91
N ILE A 148 15.30 -1.29 7.69
CA ILE A 148 15.09 -1.19 9.15
C ILE A 148 16.29 -0.52 9.82
N ASN A 149 17.53 -0.91 9.46
CA ASN A 149 18.74 -0.33 10.03
C ASN A 149 18.83 1.18 9.76
N GLN A 150 18.46 1.61 8.55
CA GLN A 150 18.39 3.03 8.21
C GLN A 150 17.34 3.77 9.04
N ILE A 151 16.14 3.18 9.20
CA ILE A 151 15.07 3.76 10.03
C ILE A 151 15.51 3.90 11.49
N LEU A 152 16.19 2.89 12.05
CA LEU A 152 16.72 2.93 13.42
C LEU A 152 17.79 4.01 13.59
N THR A 153 18.65 4.19 12.58
CA THR A 153 19.64 5.29 12.56
C THR A 153 18.93 6.64 12.62
N ILE A 154 17.94 6.87 11.75
CA ILE A 154 17.15 8.11 11.72
C ILE A 154 16.44 8.35 13.05
N GLU A 155 15.85 7.30 13.64
CA GLU A 155 15.16 7.38 14.93
C GLU A 155 16.12 7.83 16.05
N ASN A 156 17.31 7.24 16.12
CA ASN A 156 18.31 7.56 17.13
C ASN A 156 18.86 8.98 16.97
N GLU A 157 19.19 9.38 15.73
CA GLU A 157 19.62 10.75 15.43
C GLU A 157 18.54 11.77 15.81
N ALA A 158 17.28 11.49 15.49
CA ALA A 158 16.16 12.37 15.82
C ALA A 158 15.96 12.53 17.34
N LYS A 159 16.14 11.45 18.13
CA LYS A 159 16.11 11.50 19.61
C LYS A 159 17.21 12.39 20.18
N GLU A 160 18.38 12.39 19.56
CA GLU A 160 19.49 13.29 19.91
C GLU A 160 19.31 14.73 19.40
N ASN A 161 18.19 15.04 18.74
CA ASN A 161 17.94 16.31 18.05
C ASN A 161 18.99 16.61 16.97
N LYS A 162 19.41 15.58 16.22
CA LYS A 162 20.39 15.66 15.12
C LYS A 162 19.88 14.93 13.89
N GLY A 163 20.69 14.98 12.83
CA GLY A 163 20.45 14.22 11.60
C GLY A 163 19.29 14.73 10.77
N ILE A 164 18.95 13.95 9.74
CA ILE A 164 17.92 14.32 8.77
C ILE A 164 16.53 14.39 9.40
N GLY A 165 16.21 13.51 10.36
CA GLY A 165 14.92 13.48 11.04
C GLY A 165 14.63 14.75 11.86
N TYR A 166 15.66 15.43 12.38
CA TYR A 166 15.51 16.68 13.11
C TYR A 166 15.28 17.90 12.20
N GLY A 167 15.52 17.77 10.89
CA GLY A 167 15.37 18.85 9.90
C GLY A 167 13.97 19.48 9.89
N ILE A 168 12.93 18.66 10.09
CA ILE A 168 11.53 19.12 10.22
C ILE A 168 11.38 20.16 11.33
N ILE A 169 11.90 19.84 12.53
CA ILE A 169 11.79 20.71 13.70
C ILE A 169 12.57 22.00 13.49
N LEU A 170 13.75 21.91 12.85
CA LEU A 170 14.57 23.06 12.54
C LEU A 170 13.87 24.00 11.55
N SER A 171 13.26 23.45 10.48
CA SER A 171 12.51 24.24 9.49
C SER A 171 11.33 24.97 10.13
N TYR A 172 10.57 24.30 11.00
CA TYR A 172 9.46 24.90 11.73
C TYR A 172 9.93 26.03 12.65
N LYS A 173 10.97 25.79 13.46
CA LYS A 173 11.54 26.82 14.37
C LYS A 173 12.06 28.04 13.61
N ARG A 174 12.69 27.82 12.46
CA ARG A 174 13.15 28.92 11.58
C ARG A 174 11.97 29.77 11.11
N GLY A 175 10.91 29.13 10.61
CA GLY A 175 9.69 29.82 10.19
C GLY A 175 9.08 30.65 11.30
N PHE A 176 8.95 30.06 12.49
CA PHE A 176 8.40 30.74 13.66
C PHE A 176 9.22 31.97 14.05
N ASN A 177 10.55 31.85 14.09
CA ASN A 177 11.44 32.98 14.37
C ASN A 177 11.34 34.08 13.30
N ASN A 178 11.19 33.71 12.02
CA ASN A 178 10.98 34.67 10.94
C ASN A 178 9.65 35.43 11.12
N GLY A 179 8.59 34.76 11.55
CA GLY A 179 7.30 35.39 11.87
C GLY A 179 7.40 36.37 13.05
N LEU A 180 8.10 35.98 14.12
CA LEU A 180 8.38 36.88 15.25
C LEU A 180 9.18 38.12 14.81
N ALA A 181 10.18 37.94 13.95
CA ALA A 181 10.97 39.04 13.41
C ALA A 181 10.10 40.01 12.58
N ALA A 182 9.17 39.48 11.77
CA ALA A 182 8.24 40.29 10.99
C ALA A 182 7.30 41.13 11.87
N ILE A 183 6.75 40.53 12.94
CA ILE A 183 5.91 41.24 13.92
C ILE A 183 6.72 42.36 14.60
N SER A 184 7.93 42.04 15.05
CA SER A 184 8.81 42.99 15.72
C SER A 184 9.15 44.17 14.81
N HIS A 185 9.51 43.90 13.56
CA HIS A 185 9.79 44.93 12.57
C HIS A 185 8.56 45.84 12.32
N HIS A 186 7.37 45.26 12.18
CA HIS A 186 6.13 46.02 12.02
C HIS A 186 5.83 46.92 13.24
N SER A 187 6.01 46.40 14.45
CA SER A 187 5.80 47.12 15.71
C SER A 187 6.77 48.29 15.88
N ILE A 188 8.06 48.09 15.58
CA ILE A 188 9.09 49.13 15.65
C ILE A 188 8.81 50.24 14.63
N MET A 189 8.47 49.89 13.40
CA MET A 189 8.18 50.88 12.35
C MET A 189 6.95 51.73 12.70
N LYS A 190 5.89 51.13 13.26
CA LYS A 190 4.68 51.86 13.68
C LYS A 190 4.93 52.84 14.84
N LYS A 191 5.96 52.61 15.67
CA LYS A 191 6.31 53.48 16.80
C LYS A 191 7.13 54.71 16.40
N ASN A 192 7.76 54.69 15.22
CA ASN A 192 8.62 55.77 14.72
C ASN A 192 7.89 56.76 13.80
N PHE A 193 6.57 56.59 13.62
CA PHE A 193 5.64 57.51 12.95
C PHE A 193 4.53 57.91 13.93
#